data_AF-A0A3B9YHH2-F1
#
_entry.id   AF-A0A3B9YHH2-F1
#
_cell.length_a   1.000
_cell.length_b   1.000
_cell.length_c   1.000
_cell.angle_alpha   90.00
_cell.angle_beta   90.00
_cell.angle_gamma   90.00
#
_symmetry.space_group_name_H-M   'P 1'
#
loop_
_entity.id
_entity.type
_entity.pdbx_description
1 polymer ?
#
loop_
_entity_poly.entity_id
_entity_poly.type
_entity_poly.pdbx_seq_one_letter_code
_entity_poly.pdbx_strand_id
1 'polypeptide(L)'
;MKLSDQKVMEFFWKSPIRSFSAMLDFLRFLDERALPEELEYELFDGIRVPGIGGDSAAVIWRFTKHAEKSGVVRRRARRTKSPLAEEVILVAVYEITAAGRLIMKLLEAIQAAKVI
;
A
#
# COMPACT_ATOMS: atom_id res chain seq x y z
N MET A 1 6.18 -17.28 -2.27
CA MET A 1 6.15 -17.86 -0.91
C MET A 1 4.80 -17.49 -0.29
N LYS A 2 4.02 -18.45 0.21
CA LYS A 2 2.73 -18.16 0.87
C LYS A 2 3.00 -17.67 2.31
N LEU A 3 2.22 -16.70 2.80
CA LEU A 3 2.26 -16.33 4.22
C LEU A 3 1.68 -17.49 5.04
N SER A 4 2.26 -17.76 6.21
CA SER A 4 1.62 -18.62 7.20
C SER A 4 0.46 -17.89 7.85
N ASP A 5 -0.53 -18.62 8.37
CA ASP A 5 -1.69 -18.04 9.04
C ASP A 5 -1.28 -17.12 10.20
N GLN A 6 -0.24 -17.51 10.95
CA GLN A 6 0.33 -16.67 12.00
C GLN A 6 0.80 -15.30 11.48
N LYS A 7 1.47 -15.26 10.31
CA LYS A 7 1.92 -14.01 9.70
C LYS A 7 0.77 -13.18 9.15
N VAL A 8 -0.28 -13.83 8.65
CA VAL A 8 -1.52 -13.16 8.23
C VAL A 8 -2.20 -12.48 9.42
N MET A 9 -2.36 -13.21 10.54
CA MET A 9 -2.92 -12.67 11.77
C MET A 9 -2.07 -11.54 12.35
N GLU A 10 -0.74 -11.71 12.35
CA GLU A 10 0.19 -10.67 12.78
C GLU A 10 0.09 -9.41 11.91
N PHE A 11 -0.05 -9.57 10.59
CA PHE A 11 -0.24 -8.46 9.66
C PHE A 11 -1.50 -7.65 10.02
N PHE A 12 -2.63 -8.30 10.25
CA PHE A 12 -3.86 -7.60 10.63
C PHE A 12 -3.78 -6.98 12.03
N TRP A 13 -3.22 -7.71 12.99
CA TRP A 13 -3.12 -7.25 14.38
C TRP A 13 -2.25 -6.01 14.54
N LYS A 14 -1.10 -5.98 13.85
CA LYS A 14 -0.12 -4.88 13.93
C LYS A 14 -0.39 -3.75 12.93
N SER A 15 -1.45 -3.84 12.13
CA SER A 15 -1.76 -2.82 11.14
C SER A 15 -2.10 -1.48 11.81
N PRO A 16 -1.48 -0.36 11.36
CA PRO A 16 -1.85 0.98 11.80
C PRO A 16 -3.22 1.44 11.29
N ILE A 17 -3.69 0.89 10.15
CA ILE A 17 -5.07 1.06 9.69
C ILE A 17 -5.90 -0.02 10.37
N ARG A 18 -7.01 0.36 11.03
CA ARG A 18 -7.91 -0.60 11.70
C ARG A 18 -9.11 -1.01 10.86
N SER A 19 -9.48 -0.21 9.86
CA SER A 19 -10.56 -0.56 8.94
C SER A 19 -10.08 -1.50 7.84
N PHE A 20 -10.71 -2.67 7.72
CA PHE A 20 -10.45 -3.60 6.62
C PHE A 20 -10.83 -3.02 5.25
N SER A 21 -11.77 -2.06 5.18
CA SER A 21 -12.06 -1.34 3.93
C SER A 21 -10.92 -0.42 3.52
N ALA A 22 -10.47 0.43 4.43
CA ALA A 22 -9.36 1.32 4.18
C ALA A 22 -8.07 0.57 3.84
N MET A 23 -7.81 -0.59 4.49
CA MET A 23 -6.68 -1.45 4.12
C MET A 23 -6.78 -1.94 2.67
N LEU A 24 -7.95 -2.43 2.25
CA LEU A 24 -8.14 -2.95 0.90
C LEU A 24 -8.01 -1.84 -0.15
N ASP A 25 -8.66 -0.71 0.08
CA ASP A 25 -8.61 0.45 -0.82
C ASP A 25 -7.19 0.96 -0.97
N PHE A 26 -6.42 1.00 0.13
CA PHE A 26 -5.01 1.37 0.09
C PHE A 26 -4.14 0.36 -0.68
N LEU A 27 -4.33 -0.93 -0.46
CA LEU A 27 -3.59 -1.96 -1.19
C LEU A 27 -3.91 -1.92 -2.70
N ARG A 28 -5.17 -1.67 -3.07
CA ARG A 28 -5.56 -1.43 -4.47
C ARG A 28 -4.94 -0.17 -5.05
N PHE A 29 -4.88 0.90 -4.25
CA PHE A 29 -4.23 2.14 -4.66
C PHE A 29 -2.73 1.94 -4.94
N LEU A 30 -2.05 1.10 -4.16
CA LEU A 30 -0.62 0.82 -4.35
C LEU A 30 -0.32 -0.12 -5.53
N ASP A 31 -1.26 -0.96 -5.93
CA ASP A 31 -1.01 -1.95 -6.98
C ASP A 31 -0.66 -1.25 -8.31
N GLU A 32 0.52 -1.57 -8.83
CA GLU A 32 1.10 -1.01 -10.06
C GLU A 32 1.31 0.52 -10.04
N ARG A 33 1.31 1.16 -8.87
CA ARG A 33 1.61 2.60 -8.80
C ARG A 33 3.10 2.90 -8.86
N ALA A 34 3.41 3.90 -9.67
CA ALA A 34 4.72 4.50 -9.78
C ALA A 34 4.61 5.97 -9.31
N LEU A 35 5.25 6.30 -8.19
CA LEU A 35 5.23 7.62 -7.59
C LEU A 35 6.65 8.21 -7.64
N PRO A 36 6.86 9.42 -8.19
CA PRO A 36 8.13 10.13 -8.00
C PRO A 36 8.49 10.16 -6.52
N GLU A 37 9.76 9.88 -6.16
CA GLU A 37 10.12 9.82 -4.73
C GLU A 37 9.84 11.15 -4.01
N GLU A 38 10.00 12.27 -4.70
CA GLU A 38 9.64 13.60 -4.17
C GLU A 38 8.15 13.70 -3.81
N LEU A 39 7.27 13.19 -4.68
CA LEU A 39 5.83 13.11 -4.43
C LEU A 39 5.45 12.03 -3.41
N GLU A 40 6.29 11.00 -3.24
CA GLU A 40 6.13 10.01 -2.18
C GLU A 40 6.23 10.71 -0.81
N TYR A 41 7.25 11.54 -0.61
CA TYR A 41 7.38 12.34 0.61
C TYR A 41 6.17 13.26 0.80
N GLU A 42 5.71 13.97 -0.24
CA GLU A 42 4.55 14.88 -0.13
C GLU A 42 3.21 14.17 0.13
N LEU A 43 2.99 12.99 -0.47
CA LEU A 43 1.81 12.13 -0.23
C LEU A 43 1.75 11.60 1.21
N PHE A 44 2.91 11.50 1.87
CA PHE A 44 3.05 10.93 3.20
C PHE A 44 3.30 11.96 4.31
N ASP A 45 3.67 13.21 3.98
CA ASP A 45 4.05 14.27 4.94
C ASP A 45 2.98 15.36 5.19
N GLY A 46 1.78 15.25 4.61
CA GLY A 46 0.69 16.16 5.03
C GLY A 46 -0.50 16.34 4.10
N ILE A 47 -0.46 15.80 2.88
CA ILE A 47 -1.55 15.95 1.92
C ILE A 47 -2.46 14.71 2.01
N ARG A 48 -3.78 14.92 2.13
CA ARG A 48 -4.78 13.85 2.04
C ARG A 48 -4.52 13.04 0.77
N VAL A 49 -4.32 11.72 0.89
CA VAL A 49 -4.17 10.86 -0.28
C VAL A 49 -5.50 10.83 -1.04
N PRO A 50 -5.56 11.28 -2.31
CA PRO A 50 -6.81 11.29 -3.07
C PRO A 50 -7.38 9.87 -3.20
N GLY A 51 -8.66 9.70 -2.85
CA GLY A 51 -9.35 8.41 -2.93
C GLY A 51 -9.27 7.53 -1.68
N ILE A 52 -8.56 7.97 -0.63
CA ILE A 52 -8.45 7.22 0.64
C ILE A 52 -9.10 8.04 1.74
N GLY A 53 -10.34 7.67 2.08
CA GLY A 53 -11.15 8.42 3.03
C GLY A 53 -10.62 8.33 4.46
N GLY A 54 -10.38 9.48 5.09
CA GLY A 54 -10.33 9.62 6.56
C GLY A 54 -8.99 9.37 7.26
N ASP A 55 -8.02 8.70 6.64
CA ASP A 55 -6.72 8.43 7.26
C ASP A 55 -5.67 9.52 6.95
N SER A 56 -4.83 9.88 7.93
CA SER A 56 -3.77 10.86 7.73
C SER A 56 -2.61 10.28 6.91
N ALA A 57 -1.89 11.15 6.20
CA ALA A 57 -0.70 10.79 5.42
C ALA A 57 0.32 9.97 6.24
N ALA A 58 0.48 10.28 7.54
CA ALA A 58 1.33 9.54 8.47
C ALA A 58 0.82 8.12 8.81
N VAL A 59 -0.50 7.89 8.85
CA VAL A 59 -1.07 6.54 9.02
C VAL A 59 -0.84 5.71 7.77
N ILE A 60 -1.06 6.33 6.61
CA ILE A 60 -0.89 5.72 5.30
C ILE A 60 0.59 5.33 5.08
N TRP A 61 1.54 6.21 5.41
CA TRP A 61 2.98 5.89 5.38
C TRP A 61 3.35 4.70 6.26
N ARG A 62 2.89 4.72 7.52
CA ARG A 62 3.13 3.62 8.47
C ARG A 62 2.54 2.30 7.93
N PHE A 63 1.39 2.36 7.27
CA PHE A 63 0.79 1.19 6.66
C PHE A 63 1.61 0.68 5.47
N THR A 64 2.09 1.56 4.60
CA THR A 64 3.02 1.20 3.50
C THR A 64 4.24 0.47 4.05
N LYS A 65 4.89 1.00 5.10
CA LYS A 65 6.06 0.38 5.72
C LYS A 65 5.75 -0.95 6.41
N HIS A 66 4.59 -1.04 7.05
CA HIS A 66 4.10 -2.30 7.61
C HIS A 66 3.90 -3.36 6.52
N ALA A 67 3.22 -3.00 5.42
CA ALA A 67 2.97 -3.90 4.30
C ALA A 67 4.26 -4.32 3.58
N GLU A 68 5.23 -3.43 3.44
CA GLU A 68 6.57 -3.73 2.93
C GLU A 68 7.31 -4.73 3.83
N LYS A 69 7.36 -4.47 5.13
CA LYS A 69 8.01 -5.35 6.12
C LYS A 69 7.36 -6.72 6.22
N SER A 70 6.05 -6.80 6.07
CA SER A 70 5.31 -8.07 6.03
C SER A 70 5.39 -8.81 4.69
N GLY A 71 6.07 -8.23 3.69
CA GLY A 71 6.19 -8.82 2.35
C GLY A 71 4.88 -8.84 1.55
N VAL A 72 3.89 -8.03 1.95
CA VAL A 72 2.60 -7.86 1.27
C VAL A 72 2.79 -6.95 0.05
N VAL A 73 3.55 -5.88 0.23
CA VAL A 73 3.92 -4.92 -0.82
C VAL A 73 5.42 -5.01 -1.07
N ARG A 74 5.85 -4.81 -2.31
CA ARG A 74 7.24 -4.60 -2.66
C ARG A 74 7.40 -3.19 -3.22
N ARG A 75 8.34 -2.42 -2.67
CA ARG A 75 8.77 -1.12 -3.21
C ARG A 75 10.09 -1.30 -3.96
N ARG A 76 10.22 -0.70 -5.14
CA ARG A 76 11.47 -0.65 -5.91
C ARG A 76 11.70 0.76 -6.42
N ALA A 77 12.91 1.29 -6.21
CA ALA A 77 13.33 2.51 -6.87
C ALA A 77 13.69 2.21 -8.34
N ARG A 78 13.16 3.00 -9.27
CA ARG A 78 13.49 2.94 -10.70
C ARG A 78 13.80 4.34 -11.20
N ARG A 79 14.90 4.47 -11.94
CA ARG A 79 15.18 5.68 -12.72
C ARG A 79 14.38 5.65 -14.01
N THR A 80 13.62 6.69 -14.28
CA THR A 80 12.88 6.86 -15.54
C THR A 80 13.07 8.28 -16.06
N LYS A 81 12.96 8.47 -17.38
CA LYS A 81 12.87 9.82 -17.94
C LYS A 81 11.53 10.42 -17.54
N SER A 82 11.53 11.66 -17.07
CA SER A 82 10.29 12.37 -16.79
C SER A 82 9.49 12.52 -18.09
N PRO A 83 8.17 12.32 -18.08
CA PRO A 83 7.33 12.64 -19.23
C PRO A 83 7.22 14.15 -19.48
N LEU A 84 7.62 14.97 -18.50
CA LEU A 84 7.51 16.44 -18.52
C LEU A 84 8.85 17.15 -18.72
N ALA A 85 9.98 16.45 -18.61
CA ALA A 85 11.33 17.02 -18.74
C ALA A 85 12.33 15.97 -19.26
N GLU A 86 13.42 16.39 -19.90
CA GLU A 86 14.51 15.50 -20.33
C GLU A 86 15.35 14.91 -19.17
N GLU A 87 14.98 15.23 -17.93
CA GLU A 87 15.67 14.78 -16.73
C GLU A 87 15.28 13.36 -16.32
N VAL A 88 16.27 12.64 -15.76
CA VAL A 88 16.06 11.32 -15.17
C VAL A 88 15.56 11.49 -13.75
N ILE A 89 14.30 11.16 -13.51
CA ILE A 89 13.69 11.17 -12.17
C ILE A 89 13.75 9.78 -11.54
N LEU A 90 13.77 9.74 -10.22
CA LEU A 90 13.71 8.51 -9.45
C LEU A 90 12.27 8.29 -8.95
N VAL A 91 11.74 7.11 -9.25
CA VAL A 91 10.33 6.77 -9.03
C VAL A 91 10.25 5.51 -8.18
N ALA A 92 9.48 5.57 -7.11
CA ALA A 92 9.10 4.43 -6.29
C ALA A 92 7.98 3.66 -6.98
N VAL A 93 8.28 2.45 -7.42
CA VAL A 93 7.32 1.51 -7.99
C VAL A 93 6.85 0.55 -6.90
N TYR A 94 5.55 0.50 -6.71
CA TYR A 94 4.87 -0.37 -5.77
C TYR A 94 4.23 -1.54 -6.50
N GLU A 95 4.42 -2.74 -5.95
CA GLU A 95 3.89 -3.99 -6.51
C GLU A 95 3.28 -4.83 -5.39
N ILE A 96 2.04 -5.31 -5.57
CA ILE A 96 1.45 -6.28 -4.67
C ILE A 96 2.08 -7.66 -4.92
N THR A 97 2.68 -8.22 -3.88
CA THR A 97 3.30 -9.55 -3.98
C THR A 97 2.25 -10.66 -4.06
N ALA A 98 2.65 -11.88 -4.40
CA ALA A 98 1.75 -13.04 -4.31
C ALA A 98 1.15 -13.23 -2.91
N ALA A 99 1.89 -12.87 -1.85
CA ALA A 99 1.40 -12.85 -0.47
C ALA A 99 0.40 -11.71 -0.24
N GLY A 100 0.65 -10.53 -0.80
CA GLY A 100 -0.29 -9.42 -0.72
C GLY A 100 -1.61 -9.70 -1.44
N ARG A 101 -1.59 -10.39 -2.58
CA ARG A 101 -2.82 -10.83 -3.27
C ARG A 101 -3.67 -11.76 -2.40
N LEU A 102 -3.04 -12.60 -1.57
CA LEU A 102 -3.77 -13.43 -0.60
C LEU A 102 -4.46 -12.56 0.47
N ILE A 103 -3.74 -11.59 1.04
CA ILE A 103 -4.30 -10.64 2.00
C ILE A 103 -5.48 -9.86 1.40
N MET A 104 -5.35 -9.38 0.16
CA MET A 104 -6.44 -8.67 -0.53
C MET A 104 -7.68 -9.54 -0.68
N LYS A 105 -7.54 -10.79 -1.12
CA LYS A 105 -8.67 -11.74 -1.20
C LYS A 105 -9.35 -11.98 0.16
N LEU A 106 -8.57 -12.06 1.24
CA LEU A 106 -9.13 -12.20 2.58
C LEU A 106 -9.92 -10.94 2.99
N LEU A 107 -9.37 -9.75 2.72
CA LEU A 107 -10.06 -8.49 2.98
C LEU A 107 -11.36 -8.35 2.16
N GLU A 108 -11.34 -8.77 0.89
CA GLU A 108 -12.53 -8.82 0.02
C GLU A 108 -13.59 -9.76 0.59
N ALA A 109 -13.21 -10.96 1.03
CA ALA A 109 -14.12 -11.91 1.65
C ALA A 109 -14.72 -11.37 2.96
N ILE A 110 -13.91 -10.72 3.80
CA ILE A 110 -14.38 -10.10 5.05
C ILE A 110 -15.38 -8.98 4.76
N GLN A 111 -15.14 -8.16 3.73
CA GLN A 111 -16.08 -7.11 3.34
C GLN A 111 -17.39 -7.68 2.80
N ALA A 112 -17.33 -8.70 1.95
CA ALA A 112 -18.53 -9.36 1.43
C ALA A 112 -19.39 -9.97 2.56
N ALA A 113 -18.75 -10.56 3.57
CA ALA A 113 -19.43 -11.14 4.73
C ALA A 113 -20.10 -10.11 5.64
N LYS A 114 -19.66 -8.84 5.63
CA LYS A 114 -20.30 -7.75 6.40
C LYS A 114 -21.61 -7.23 5.79
N VAL A 115 -21.95 -7.66 4.58
CA VAL A 115 -23.17 -7.24 3.86
C VAL A 115 -24.37 -8.17 4.15
N ILE A 116 -24.23 -9.08 5.12
CA ILE A 116 -25.27 -10.04 5.55
C ILE A 116 -25.80 -9.65 6.94
#